data_AF-A0A7I4Z6B6-F1
#
_entry.id   AF-A0A7I4Z6B6-F1
#
_cell.length_a   1.000
_cell.length_b   1.000
_cell.length_c   1.000
_cell.angle_alpha   90.00
_cell.angle_beta   90.00
_cell.angle_gamma   90.00
#
_symmetry.space_group_name_H-M   'P 1'
#
loop_
_entity.id
_entity.type
_entity.pdbx_description
1 polymer ?
#
loop_
_entity_poly.entity_id
_entity_poly.type
_entity_poly.pdbx_seq_one_letter_code
_entity_poly.pdbx_strand_id
1 'polypeptide(L)' 'MLFTIVCALFLLSAFSAESSATVPCMDLGDEAFCVGRYREGLCKEKDFQAIAKTYCAKTCGICH' A
#
# COMPACT_ATOMS: atom_id res chain seq x y z
N MET A 1 -17.32 38.67 9.16
CA MET A 1 -16.28 38.04 9.99
C MET A 1 -16.66 36.62 10.45
N LEU A 2 -17.89 36.36 10.91
CA LEU A 2 -18.36 35.00 11.23
C LEU A 2 -18.52 34.10 9.99
N PHE A 3 -19.09 34.63 8.90
CA PHE A 3 -19.28 33.88 7.64
C PHE A 3 -17.97 33.32 7.07
N THR A 4 -16.89 34.09 7.14
CA THR A 4 -15.57 33.68 6.62
C THR A 4 -14.93 32.56 7.44
N ILE A 5 -15.16 32.54 8.75
CA ILE A 5 -14.64 31.49 9.65
C ILE A 5 -15.36 30.17 9.37
N VAL A 6 -16.68 30.21 9.17
CA VAL A 6 -17.48 29.02 8.85
C VAL A 6 -17.06 28.43 7.49
N CYS A 7 -16.82 29.27 6.48
CA CYS A 7 -16.30 28.82 5.19
C CYS A 7 -14.92 28.17 5.31
N ALA A 8 -14.00 28.74 6.09
CA ALA A 8 -12.66 28.17 6.27
C ALA A 8 -12.69 26.79 6.95
N LEU A 9 -13.55 26.61 7.96
CA LEU A 9 -13.73 25.32 8.64
C LEU A 9 -14.31 24.23 7.72
N PHE A 10 -15.26 24.61 6.86
CA PHE A 10 -15.82 23.70 5.85
C PHE A 10 -14.76 23.22 4.84
N LEU A 11 -13.87 24.10 4.42
CA LEU A 11 -12.78 23.76 3.48
C LEU A 11 -11.72 22.85 4.11
N LEU A 12 -11.38 23.05 5.38
CA LEU A 12 -10.42 22.19 6.10
C LEU A 12 -10.94 20.76 6.32
N SER A 13 -12.26 20.63 6.48
CA SER A 13 -12.94 19.33 6.65
C SER A 13 -12.87 18.49 5.37
N ALA A 14 -12.93 19.12 4.20
CA ALA A 14 -12.80 18.44 2.91
C ALA A 14 -11.36 17.93 2.66
N PHE A 15 -10.35 18.64 3.15
CA PHE A 15 -8.94 18.31 2.91
C PHE A 15 -8.39 17.22 3.85
N SER A 16 -9.08 16.97 4.98
CA SER A 16 -8.64 15.96 5.96
C SER A 16 -9.08 14.53 5.59
N ALA A 17 -9.84 14.35 4.50
CA ALA A 17 -10.41 13.07 4.09
C ALA A 17 -9.50 12.23 3.18
N GLU A 18 -8.33 12.75 2.78
CA GLU A 18 -7.38 12.04 1.90
C GLU A 18 -6.07 11.69 2.63
N SER A 19 -6.12 11.32 3.91
CA SER A 19 -5.09 10.40 4.43
C SER A 19 -5.48 8.98 3.99
N SER A 20 -5.37 8.73 2.68
CA SER A 20 -5.31 7.36 2.19
C SER A 20 -4.15 6.74 2.95
N ALA A 21 -4.46 5.85 3.89
CA ALA A 21 -3.48 5.12 4.66
C ALA A 21 -2.68 4.33 3.63
N THR A 22 -1.59 4.92 3.14
CA THR A 22 -0.68 4.31 2.19
C THR A 22 -0.10 3.14 2.95
N VAL A 23 -0.64 1.94 2.70
CA VAL A 23 -0.05 0.70 3.17
C VAL A 23 1.39 0.76 2.68
N PRO A 24 2.38 0.84 3.59
CA PRO A 24 3.75 1.07 3.18
C PRO A 24 4.19 -0.12 2.33
N CYS A 25 4.79 0.16 1.18
CA CYS A 25 5.26 -0.89 0.27
C CYS A 25 6.43 -1.64 0.89
N MET A 26 6.13 -2.77 1.53
CA MET A 26 7.10 -3.64 2.16
C MET A 26 6.68 -5.09 2.04
N ASP A 27 7.65 -5.98 2.20
CA ASP A 27 7.38 -7.40 2.39
C ASP A 27 6.98 -7.62 3.85
N LEU A 28 5.84 -8.27 4.07
CA LEU A 28 5.41 -8.74 5.39
C LEU A 28 5.95 -10.13 5.71
N GLY A 29 6.35 -10.87 4.68
CA GLY A 29 6.98 -12.18 4.79
C GLY A 29 8.48 -12.07 5.10
N ASP A 30 9.05 -13.20 5.52
CA ASP A 30 10.49 -13.32 5.72
C ASP A 30 11.27 -13.11 4.40
N GLU A 31 12.43 -12.46 4.49
CA GLU A 31 13.25 -12.17 3.31
C GLU A 31 13.66 -13.45 2.57
N ALA A 32 14.06 -14.51 3.30
CA ALA A 32 14.47 -15.77 2.68
C ALA A 32 13.28 -16.44 1.95
N PHE A 33 12.07 -16.32 2.50
CA PHE A 33 10.85 -16.79 1.84
C PHE A 33 10.58 -16.03 0.55
N CYS A 34 10.52 -14.70 0.60
CA CYS A 34 10.18 -13.88 -0.57
C CYS A 34 11.25 -13.98 -1.67
N VAL A 35 12.53 -13.93 -1.31
CA VAL A 35 13.65 -14.09 -2.26
C VAL A 35 13.68 -15.50 -2.84
N GLY A 36 13.42 -16.53 -2.04
CA GLY A 36 13.31 -17.91 -2.51
C GLY A 36 12.24 -18.05 -3.59
N ARG A 37 11.02 -17.56 -3.30
CA ARG A 37 9.88 -17.59 -4.24
C ARG A 37 10.11 -16.75 -5.49
N TYR A 38 10.79 -15.61 -5.37
CA TYR A 38 11.21 -14.81 -6.51
C TYR A 38 12.18 -15.57 -7.43
N ARG A 39 13.19 -16.23 -6.85
CA ARG A 39 14.18 -17.02 -7.61
C ARG A 39 13.57 -18.24 -8.30
N GLU A 40 12.54 -18.83 -7.68
CA GLU A 40 11.75 -19.91 -8.27
C GLU A 40 10.81 -19.41 -9.40
N GLY A 41 10.69 -18.10 -9.61
CA GLY A 41 9.82 -17.50 -10.64
C GLY A 41 8.35 -17.43 -10.24
N LEU A 42 8.01 -17.73 -8.98
CA LEU A 42 6.63 -17.88 -8.52
C LEU A 42 5.87 -16.56 -8.43
N CYS A 43 6.55 -15.40 -8.40
CA CYS A 43 5.87 -14.10 -8.42
C CYS A 43 4.91 -13.92 -9.63
N LYS A 44 5.09 -14.69 -10.71
CA LYS A 44 4.24 -14.68 -11.90
C LYS A 44 3.15 -15.76 -11.90
N GLU A 45 3.23 -16.73 -10.99
CA GLU A 45 2.27 -17.81 -10.88
C GLU A 45 0.95 -17.29 -10.28
N LYS A 46 -0.17 -17.68 -10.90
CA LYS A 46 -1.50 -17.21 -10.47
C LYS A 46 -1.81 -17.61 -9.03
N ASP A 47 -1.42 -18.83 -8.65
CA ASP A 47 -1.67 -19.39 -7.33
C ASP A 47 -0.86 -18.67 -6.24
N PHE A 48 0.33 -18.18 -6.59
CA PHE A 48 1.17 -17.42 -5.67
C PHE A 48 0.86 -15.92 -5.67
N GLN A 49 0.14 -15.39 -6.66
CA GLN A 49 -0.10 -13.96 -6.79
C GLN A 49 -0.81 -13.36 -5.55
N ALA A 50 -1.77 -14.08 -4.96
CA ALA A 50 -2.44 -13.63 -3.75
C ALA A 50 -1.46 -13.53 -2.57
N ILE A 51 -0.61 -14.55 -2.40
CA ILE A 51 0.42 -14.59 -1.37
C ILE A 51 1.46 -13.48 -1.62
N ALA A 52 1.90 -13.30 -2.86
CA ALA A 52 2.84 -12.26 -3.24
C ALA A 52 2.30 -10.86 -2.93
N LYS A 53 1.03 -10.58 -3.26
CA LYS A 53 0.38 -9.29 -2.97
C LYS A 53 0.33 -8.98 -1.47
N THR A 54 0.17 -10.00 -0.64
CA THR A 54 0.05 -9.81 0.82
C THR A 54 1.40 -9.81 1.52
N TYR A 55 2.31 -10.72 1.15
CA TYR A 55 3.53 -10.99 1.93
C TYR A 55 4.81 -10.54 1.23
N CYS A 56 4.87 -10.59 -0.09
CA CYS A 56 6.08 -10.33 -0.85
C CYS A 56 5.88 -9.20 -1.88
N ALA A 57 5.09 -8.19 -1.52
CA ALA A 57 4.61 -7.17 -2.46
C ALA A 57 5.76 -6.34 -3.02
N LYS A 58 6.78 -6.06 -2.21
CA LYS A 58 7.95 -5.30 -2.63
C LYS A 58 8.90 -6.20 -3.43
N THR A 59 9.22 -7.39 -2.93
CA THR A 59 10.12 -8.34 -3.60
C THR A 59 9.59 -8.77 -4.98
N CYS A 60 8.28 -9.00 -5.11
CA CYS A 60 7.66 -9.35 -6.38
C CYS A 60 7.33 -8.13 -7.27
N GLY A 61 7.69 -6.90 -6.86
CA GLY A 61 7.49 -5.68 -7.66
C GLY A 61 6.03 -5.29 -7.87
N ILE A 62 5.16 -5.61 -6.91
CA ILE A 62 3.71 -5.34 -6.96
C ILE A 62 3.42 -3.92 -6.49
N CYS A 63 4.24 -3.36 -5.60
CA CYS A 63 4.17 -1.99 -5.13
C CYS A 63 5.52 -1.27 -5.33
N HIS A 64 5.48 0.07 -5.30
CA HIS A 64 6.64 0.96 -5.46
C HIS A 64 6.72 1.97 -4.31
#